data_AF-A0A354DGX1-F1
#
_entry.id   AF-A0A354DGX1-F1
#
_cell.length_a   1.000
_cell.length_b   1.000
_cell.length_c   1.000
_cell.angle_alpha   90.00
_cell.angle_beta   90.00
_cell.angle_gamma   90.00
#
_symmetry.space_group_name_H-M   'P 1'
#
loop_
_entity.id
_entity.type
_entity.pdbx_description
1 polymer ?
#
loop_
_entity_poly.entity_id
_entity_poly.type
_entity_poly.pdbx_seq_one_letter_code
_entity_poly.pdbx_strand_id
1 'polypeptide(L)'
;KYGLQAIDQSTNPGIQALKKVCGVNGAATAYHVGFGMGPRINASGRLESADRAVKLLTTHSEEEAERYANELDLLNKERQLLVDSITQEAMKSVEELPDEQRKVLVVAGEEWNEGV
;
A
#
# COMPACT_ATOMS: atom_id res chain seq x y z
N LYS A 1 3.52 -16.48 13.95
CA LYS A 1 3.18 -17.85 13.50
C LYS A 1 1.66 -18.06 13.39
N TYR A 2 0.90 -17.85 14.46
CA TYR A 2 -0.56 -18.04 14.46
C TYR A 2 -1.34 -17.11 13.52
N GLY A 3 -0.93 -15.83 13.38
CA GLY A 3 -1.63 -14.88 12.50
C GLY A 3 -1.62 -15.27 11.01
N LEU A 4 -0.51 -15.81 10.49
CA LEU A 4 -0.44 -16.28 9.10
C LEU A 4 -1.36 -17.48 8.87
N GLN A 5 -1.39 -18.43 9.82
CA GLN A 5 -2.32 -19.56 9.76
C GLN A 5 -3.78 -19.08 9.80
N ALA A 6 -4.10 -18.08 10.64
CA ALA A 6 -5.43 -17.50 10.71
C ALA A 6 -5.83 -16.80 9.41
N ILE A 7 -4.92 -16.10 8.74
CA ILE A 7 -5.17 -15.49 7.42
C ILE A 7 -5.49 -16.58 6.38
N ASP A 8 -4.77 -17.70 6.41
CA ASP A 8 -4.99 -18.79 5.46
C ASP A 8 -6.30 -19.55 5.67
N GLN A 9 -6.72 -19.69 6.92
CA GLN A 9 -7.96 -20.38 7.31
C GLN A 9 -9.16 -19.43 7.45
N SER A 10 -8.97 -18.14 7.20
CA SER A 10 -9.98 -17.12 7.44
C SER A 10 -11.21 -17.34 6.57
N THR A 11 -12.40 -17.27 7.15
CA THR A 11 -13.66 -17.20 6.40
C THR A 11 -14.15 -15.76 6.21
N ASN A 12 -13.38 -14.76 6.65
CA ASN A 12 -13.73 -13.36 6.47
C ASN A 12 -13.61 -12.98 4.98
N PRO A 13 -14.70 -12.53 4.32
CA PRO A 13 -14.68 -12.17 2.90
C PRO A 13 -13.64 -11.11 2.56
N GLY A 14 -13.42 -10.13 3.44
CA GLY A 14 -12.41 -9.09 3.26
C GLY A 14 -10.99 -9.61 3.19
N ILE A 15 -10.63 -10.54 4.08
CA ILE A 15 -9.30 -11.17 4.07
C ILE A 15 -9.12 -11.98 2.78
N GLN A 16 -10.15 -12.72 2.34
CA GLN A 16 -10.08 -13.50 1.10
C GLN A 16 -9.94 -12.61 -0.14
N ALA A 17 -10.75 -11.55 -0.24
CA ALA A 17 -10.65 -10.58 -1.32
C ALA A 17 -9.28 -9.88 -1.34
N LEU A 18 -8.75 -9.51 -0.17
CA LEU A 18 -7.43 -8.89 -0.07
C LEU A 18 -6.30 -9.84 -0.53
N LYS A 19 -6.36 -11.12 -0.13
CA LYS A 19 -5.43 -12.15 -0.64
C LYS A 19 -5.48 -12.25 -2.17
N LYS A 20 -6.69 -12.26 -2.74
CA LYS A 20 -6.93 -12.36 -4.19
C LYS A 20 -6.29 -11.20 -4.95
N VAL A 21 -6.56 -9.95 -4.55
CA VAL A 21 -5.97 -8.77 -5.23
C VAL A 21 -4.45 -8.65 -5.01
N CYS A 22 -3.92 -9.23 -3.93
CA CYS A 22 -2.48 -9.35 -3.70
C CYS A 22 -1.81 -10.47 -4.51
N GLY A 23 -2.56 -11.28 -5.27
CA GLY A 23 -2.03 -12.42 -6.02
C GLY A 23 -1.50 -13.56 -5.15
N VAL A 24 -1.97 -13.66 -3.90
CA VAL A 24 -1.50 -14.70 -2.96
C VAL A 24 -2.16 -16.03 -3.29
N ASN A 25 -1.44 -16.87 -4.03
CA ASN A 25 -1.85 -18.23 -4.33
C ASN A 25 -1.35 -19.18 -3.22
N GLY A 26 -2.28 -19.77 -2.47
CA GLY A 26 -1.97 -20.69 -1.38
C GLY A 26 -1.72 -19.99 -0.04
N ALA A 27 -0.67 -20.43 0.67
CA ALA A 27 -0.37 -19.98 2.02
C ALA A 27 0.26 -18.58 2.05
N ALA A 28 -0.28 -17.71 2.89
CA ALA A 28 0.24 -16.37 3.12
C ALA A 28 1.59 -16.44 3.85
N THR A 29 2.52 -15.57 3.46
CA THR A 29 3.83 -15.44 4.08
C THR A 29 3.96 -14.09 4.74
N ALA A 30 4.97 -13.91 5.60
CA ALA A 30 5.27 -12.59 6.16
C ALA A 30 5.53 -11.55 5.05
N TYR A 31 6.10 -11.97 3.92
CA TYR A 31 6.30 -11.11 2.75
C TYR A 31 4.97 -10.64 2.16
N HIS A 32 4.01 -11.56 1.95
CA HIS A 32 2.68 -11.20 1.45
C HIS A 32 1.97 -10.19 2.35
N VAL A 33 2.11 -10.34 3.68
CA VAL A 33 1.52 -9.41 4.65
C VAL A 33 2.23 -8.05 4.59
N GLY A 34 3.56 -8.05 4.71
CA GLY A 34 4.35 -6.80 4.82
C GLY A 34 4.42 -5.98 3.54
N PHE A 35 4.44 -6.64 2.38
CA PHE A 35 4.69 -5.98 1.09
C PHE A 35 3.52 -6.11 0.09
N GLY A 36 2.50 -6.91 0.41
CA GLY A 36 1.29 -7.03 -0.39
C GLY A 36 0.07 -6.40 0.28
N MET A 37 -0.36 -6.98 1.40
CA MET A 37 -1.61 -6.63 2.08
C MET A 37 -1.51 -5.33 2.86
N GLY A 38 -0.45 -5.17 3.66
CA GLY A 38 -0.20 -3.99 4.48
C GLY A 38 -0.19 -2.69 3.68
N PRO A 39 0.56 -2.59 2.57
CA PRO A 39 0.55 -1.39 1.72
C PRO A 39 -0.83 -1.00 1.19
N ARG A 40 -1.67 -1.97 0.80
CA ARG A 40 -3.04 -1.72 0.32
C ARG A 40 -3.95 -1.20 1.42
N ILE A 41 -3.89 -1.78 2.62
CA ILE A 41 -4.61 -1.29 3.79
C ILE A 41 -4.17 0.16 4.10
N ASN A 42 -2.87 0.41 4.09
CA ASN A 42 -2.30 1.70 4.47
C ASN A 42 -2.49 2.80 3.41
N ALA A 43 -2.71 2.44 2.14
CA ALA A 43 -2.97 3.40 1.07
C ALA A 43 -4.25 4.22 1.34
N SER A 44 -5.22 3.66 2.05
CA SER A 44 -6.46 4.34 2.43
C SER A 44 -6.29 5.47 3.45
N GLY A 45 -5.26 5.42 4.29
CA GLY A 45 -5.04 6.40 5.36
C GLY A 45 -4.39 7.71 4.90
N ARG A 46 -3.86 7.76 3.67
CA ARG A 46 -3.10 8.89 3.14
C ARG A 46 -3.89 9.73 2.11
N LEU A 47 -5.07 9.25 1.70
CA LEU A 47 -5.92 9.84 0.65
C LEU A 47 -7.40 9.88 1.08
N GLU A 48 -7.69 10.38 2.28
CA GLU A 48 -9.07 10.66 2.80
C GLU A 48 -10.02 9.45 2.95
N SER A 49 -9.54 8.20 2.96
CA SER A 49 -10.41 7.02 2.75
C SER A 49 -10.17 5.83 3.68
N ALA A 50 -9.64 6.05 4.89
CA ALA A 50 -9.39 4.99 5.90
C ALA A 50 -10.62 4.10 6.18
N ASP A 51 -11.82 4.64 5.96
CA ASP A 51 -13.11 3.95 6.01
C ASP A 51 -13.17 2.71 5.11
N ARG A 52 -12.51 2.71 3.94
CA ARG A 52 -12.51 1.56 3.00
C ARG A 52 -11.80 0.34 3.57
N ALA A 53 -10.67 0.53 4.26
CA ALA A 53 -9.95 -0.57 4.88
C ALA A 53 -10.74 -1.18 6.05
N VAL A 54 -11.40 -0.34 6.84
CA VAL A 54 -12.30 -0.80 7.90
C VAL A 54 -13.46 -1.59 7.30
N LYS A 55 -14.17 -1.00 6.33
CA LYS A 55 -15.29 -1.64 5.63
C LYS A 55 -14.93 -2.97 4.99
N LEU A 56 -13.74 -3.07 4.38
CA LEU A 56 -13.22 -4.33 3.86
C LEU A 56 -13.11 -5.40 4.96
N LEU A 57 -12.49 -5.07 6.09
CA LEU A 57 -12.23 -6.04 7.14
C LEU A 57 -13.47 -6.39 7.98
N THR A 58 -14.50 -5.54 7.96
CA THR A 58 -15.73 -5.73 8.74
C THR A 58 -16.95 -6.16 7.92
N THR A 59 -16.90 -6.17 6.59
CA THR A 59 -18.05 -6.62 5.78
C THR A 59 -18.25 -8.13 5.86
N HIS A 60 -19.51 -8.54 5.67
CA HIS A 60 -19.93 -9.93 5.54
C HIS A 60 -20.37 -10.28 4.10
N SER A 61 -20.34 -9.31 3.18
CA SER A 61 -20.68 -9.50 1.77
C SER A 61 -19.43 -9.74 0.95
N GLU A 62 -19.39 -10.83 0.18
CA GLU A 62 -18.31 -11.12 -0.76
C GLU A 62 -18.20 -10.03 -1.84
N GLU A 63 -19.33 -9.56 -2.36
CA GLU A 63 -19.38 -8.50 -3.37
C GLU A 63 -18.77 -7.19 -2.84
N GLU A 64 -19.14 -6.78 -1.63
CA GLU A 64 -18.58 -5.58 -1.03
C GLU A 64 -17.08 -5.74 -0.74
N ALA A 65 -16.67 -6.92 -0.26
CA ALA A 65 -15.27 -7.21 0.01
C ALA A 65 -14.42 -7.12 -1.26
N GLU A 66 -14.90 -7.69 -2.38
CA GLU A 66 -14.23 -7.58 -3.67
C GLU A 66 -14.15 -6.13 -4.14
N ARG A 67 -15.23 -5.37 -4.02
CA ARG A 67 -15.22 -3.94 -4.36
C ARG A 67 -14.18 -3.18 -3.55
N TYR A 68 -14.23 -3.25 -2.22
CA TYR A 68 -13.29 -2.50 -1.37
C TYR A 68 -11.84 -2.96 -1.56
N ALA A 69 -11.59 -4.26 -1.75
CA ALA A 69 -10.23 -4.76 -2.01
C ALA A 69 -9.65 -4.19 -3.33
N ASN A 70 -10.46 -4.11 -4.38
CA ASN A 70 -10.05 -3.50 -5.65
C ASN A 70 -9.82 -1.98 -5.51
N GLU A 71 -10.69 -1.28 -4.78
CA GLU A 71 -10.49 0.15 -4.49
C GLU A 71 -9.17 0.40 -3.74
N LEU A 72 -8.84 -0.41 -2.75
CA LEU A 72 -7.56 -0.32 -2.03
C LEU A 72 -6.35 -0.67 -2.92
N ASP A 73 -6.51 -1.61 -3.85
CA ASP A 73 -5.47 -1.95 -4.82
C ASP A 73 -5.19 -0.78 -5.78
N LEU A 74 -6.24 -0.13 -6.28
CA LEU A 74 -6.13 1.07 -7.11
C LEU A 74 -5.43 2.21 -6.35
N LEU A 75 -5.89 2.51 -5.12
CA LEU A 75 -5.26 3.52 -4.28
C LEU A 75 -3.77 3.23 -4.02
N ASN A 76 -3.41 1.95 -3.79
CA ASN A 76 -2.01 1.59 -3.60
C ASN A 76 -1.19 1.79 -4.88
N LYS A 77 -1.74 1.52 -6.07
CA LYS A 77 -1.07 1.76 -7.35
C LYS A 77 -0.87 3.25 -7.60
N GLU A 78 -1.89 4.07 -7.36
CA GLU A 78 -1.79 5.54 -7.46
C GLU A 78 -0.71 6.08 -6.51
N ARG A 79 -0.72 5.61 -5.25
CA ARG A 79 0.30 5.94 -4.26
C ARG A 79 1.71 5.55 -4.73
N GLN A 80 1.88 4.37 -5.32
CA GLN A 80 3.18 3.91 -5.86
C GLN A 80 3.67 4.83 -6.99
N LEU A 81 2.79 5.17 -7.94
CA LEU A 81 3.13 6.09 -9.04
C LEU A 81 3.58 7.47 -8.52
N LEU A 82 2.91 7.96 -7.48
CA LEU A 82 3.27 9.25 -6.87
C LEU A 82 4.64 9.18 -6.16
N VAL A 83 4.89 8.12 -5.38
CA VAL A 83 6.22 7.88 -4.77
C VAL A 83 7.29 7.80 -5.84
N ASP A 84 7.04 7.09 -6.94
CA ASP A 84 8.01 6.94 -8.02
C ASP A 84 8.33 8.30 -8.65
N SER A 85 7.31 9.12 -8.94
CA SER A 85 7.49 10.48 -9.49
C SER A 85 8.32 11.37 -8.55
N ILE A 86 7.94 11.42 -7.27
CA ILE A 86 8.65 12.21 -6.25
C ILE A 86 10.09 11.73 -6.09
N THR A 87 10.31 10.42 -6.11
CA THR A 87 11.66 9.83 -6.01
C THR A 87 12.52 10.24 -7.21
N GLN A 88 11.97 10.22 -8.43
CA GLN A 88 12.71 10.64 -9.63
C GLN A 88 13.06 12.13 -9.58
N GLU A 89 12.12 12.99 -9.15
CA GLU A 89 12.37 14.42 -8.97
C GLU A 89 13.46 14.67 -7.92
N ALA A 90 13.35 14.02 -6.76
CA ALA A 90 14.33 14.11 -5.68
C ALA A 90 15.72 13.65 -6.14
N MET A 91 15.81 12.52 -6.86
CA MET A 91 17.07 12.01 -7.40
C MET A 91 17.71 13.01 -8.37
N LYS A 92 16.94 13.58 -9.29
CA LYS A 92 17.44 14.57 -10.24
C LYS A 92 17.99 15.81 -9.52
N SER A 93 17.28 16.32 -8.52
CA SER A 93 17.77 17.46 -7.72
C SER A 93 19.09 17.16 -7.00
N VAL A 94 19.29 15.92 -6.53
CA VAL A 94 20.55 15.50 -5.89
C VAL A 94 21.68 15.32 -6.90
N GLU A 95 21.38 14.78 -8.08
CA GLU A 95 22.36 14.59 -9.17
C GLU A 95 22.92 15.93 -9.69
N GLU A 96 22.18 17.03 -9.55
CA GLU A 96 22.63 18.38 -9.89
C GLU A 96 23.55 19.00 -8.79
N LEU A 97 23.58 18.44 -7.58
CA LEU A 97 24.43 18.94 -6.50
C LEU A 97 25.90 18.49 -6.68
N PRO A 98 26.89 19.33 -6.34
CA PRO A 98 28.29 18.92 -6.26
C PRO A 98 28.52 17.79 -5.25
N ASP A 99 29.45 16.88 -5.52
CA ASP A 99 29.73 15.72 -4.66
C ASP A 99 30.07 16.11 -3.22
N GLU A 100 30.72 17.26 -2.98
CA GLU A 100 31.05 17.70 -1.63
C GLU A 100 29.80 18.04 -0.78
N GLN A 101 28.68 18.34 -1.45
CA GLN A 101 27.40 18.68 -0.81
C GLN A 101 26.50 17.45 -0.59
N ARG A 102 26.88 16.25 -1.08
CA ARG A 102 26.06 15.03 -0.99
C ARG A 102 26.24 14.23 0.31
N LYS A 103 26.90 14.80 1.33
CA LYS A 103 27.07 14.14 2.64
C LYS A 103 25.76 13.98 3.41
N VAL A 104 24.81 14.90 3.20
CA VAL A 104 23.46 14.90 3.73
C VAL A 104 22.53 15.44 2.64
N LEU A 105 21.43 14.74 2.37
CA LEU A 105 20.48 15.15 1.33
C LEU A 105 19.28 15.86 1.98
N VAL A 106 19.04 17.09 1.56
CA VAL A 106 17.85 17.86 1.92
C VAL A 106 17.18 18.27 0.62
N VAL A 107 16.01 17.72 0.35
CA VAL A 107 15.24 17.93 -0.88
C VAL A 107 13.79 18.22 -0.53
N ALA A 108 13.15 19.06 -1.34
CA ALA A 108 11.76 19.44 -1.19
C ALA A 108 11.17 19.75 -2.57
N GLY A 109 9.88 19.50 -2.74
CA GLY A 109 9.09 19.92 -3.90
C GLY A 109 7.73 20.46 -3.44
N GLU A 110 7.27 21.54 -4.06
CA GLU A 110 6.03 22.24 -3.65
C GLU A 110 4.78 21.34 -3.79
N GLU A 111 4.77 20.44 -4.77
CA GLU A 111 3.64 19.54 -5.07
C GLU A 111 3.82 18.12 -4.51
N TRP A 112 4.82 17.90 -3.65
CA TRP A 112 5.03 16.60 -3.04
C TRP A 112 3.98 16.34 -1.96
N ASN A 113 3.23 15.26 -2.14
CA ASN A 113 2.20 14.86 -1.18
C ASN A 113 2.85 14.38 0.12
N GLU A 114 2.47 14.98 1.26
CA GLU A 114 3.00 14.66 2.60
C GLU A 114 2.75 13.20 3.04
N GLY A 115 1.79 12.55 2.39
CA GLY A 115 1.40 11.17 2.62
C GLY A 115 2.28 10.15 1.91
N VAL A 116 3.36 10.52 1.21
CA VAL A 116 4.22 9.56 0.48
C VAL A 116 5.70 9.83 0.62
#